data_AF-A0AA88SUJ8-F1
#
_entry.id   AF-A0AA88SUJ8-F1
#
_cell.length_a   1.000
_cell.length_b   1.000
_cell.length_c   1.000
_cell.angle_alpha   90.00
_cell.angle_beta   90.00
_cell.angle_gamma   90.00
#
_symmetry.space_group_name_H-M   'P 1'
#
loop_
_entity.id
_entity.type
_entity.pdbx_description
1 polymer ?
#
loop_
_entity_poly.entity_id
_entity_poly.type
_entity_poly.pdbx_seq_one_letter_code
_entity_poly.pdbx_strand_id
1 'polypeptide(L)'
;MVLMLWLIYIDRVYREVRSFWFDSEGGRDAALSHQSLNMDVHHIFLGFFFFLSLQDGNTGLTNAHITTFTVTEGENIRVRCSFSFSGKRKLFCKGDCTTGNILIETTNDRAQSGRYSIEYKEESFQSTPTLVYVSITQLNMSDSGLYRCNLDRKWLPDSNSEFKIIVTEGEFLLTVMKMILHVCDCVRKLTVL
;
A
#
# COMPACT_ATOMS: atom_id res chain seq x y z
N MET A 1 -25.22 -13.21 -25.91
CA MET A 1 -25.55 -14.15 -24.81
C MET A 1 -24.57 -14.05 -23.63
N VAL A 2 -23.25 -14.05 -23.85
CA VAL A 2 -22.22 -13.89 -22.79
C VAL A 2 -22.28 -12.52 -22.08
N LEU A 3 -22.51 -11.42 -22.81
CA LEU A 3 -22.69 -10.07 -22.23
C LEU A 3 -23.96 -9.94 -21.35
N MET A 4 -25.06 -10.61 -21.71
CA MET A 4 -26.27 -10.58 -20.88
C MET A 4 -26.07 -11.33 -19.57
N LEU A 5 -25.37 -12.48 -19.60
CA LEU A 5 -25.04 -13.22 -18.37
C LEU A 5 -24.12 -12.41 -17.45
N TRP A 6 -23.22 -11.59 -18.02
CA TRP A 6 -22.33 -10.71 -17.26
C TRP A 6 -23.07 -9.50 -16.65
N LEU A 7 -24.01 -8.89 -17.39
CA LEU A 7 -24.87 -7.82 -16.87
C LEU A 7 -25.83 -8.33 -15.79
N ILE A 8 -26.38 -9.53 -15.94
CA ILE A 8 -27.21 -10.18 -14.91
C ILE A 8 -26.38 -10.49 -13.66
N TYR A 9 -25.12 -10.92 -13.83
CA TYR A 9 -24.20 -11.14 -12.72
C TYR A 9 -23.90 -9.84 -11.96
N ILE A 10 -23.64 -8.73 -12.67
CA ILE A 10 -23.40 -7.42 -12.05
C ILE A 10 -24.67 -6.87 -11.38
N ASP A 11 -25.85 -6.99 -12.01
CA ASP A 11 -27.11 -6.54 -11.42
C ASP A 11 -27.47 -7.35 -10.16
N ARG A 12 -27.14 -8.66 -10.15
CA ARG A 12 -27.28 -9.52 -8.98
C ARG A 12 -26.38 -9.06 -7.83
N VAL A 13 -25.09 -8.84 -8.11
CA VAL A 13 -24.10 -8.36 -7.13
C VAL A 13 -24.49 -6.99 -6.58
N TYR A 14 -24.94 -6.07 -7.44
CA TYR A 14 -25.38 -4.74 -7.01
C TYR A 14 -26.62 -4.79 -6.11
N ARG A 15 -27.59 -5.67 -6.44
CA ARG A 15 -28.80 -5.86 -5.64
C ARG A 15 -28.50 -6.47 -4.27
N GLU A 16 -27.57 -7.42 -4.22
CA GLU A 16 -27.09 -8.04 -2.97
C GLU A 16 -26.39 -7.03 -2.05
N VAL A 17 -25.51 -6.19 -2.62
CA VAL A 17 -24.80 -5.15 -1.87
C VAL A 17 -25.77 -4.06 -1.37
N ARG A 18 -26.80 -3.73 -2.16
CA ARG A 18 -27.82 -2.75 -1.80
C ARG A 18 -28.76 -3.27 -0.70
N SER A 19 -29.20 -4.51 -0.76
CA SER A 19 -30.04 -5.10 0.29
C SER A 19 -29.27 -5.23 1.61
N PHE A 20 -27.99 -5.59 1.55
CA PHE A 20 -27.13 -5.68 2.74
C PHE A 20 -26.93 -4.32 3.45
N TRP A 21 -26.89 -3.23 2.68
CA TRP A 21 -26.83 -1.86 3.23
C TRP A 21 -28.12 -1.43 3.94
N PHE A 22 -29.29 -1.85 3.43
CA PHE A 22 -30.59 -1.55 4.05
C PHE A 22 -30.90 -2.43 5.27
N ASP A 23 -30.33 -3.64 5.33
CA ASP A 23 -30.49 -4.57 6.47
C ASP A 23 -29.47 -4.33 7.61
N SER A 24 -28.44 -3.51 7.40
CA SER A 24 -27.44 -3.16 8.41
C SER A 24 -27.96 -2.15 9.44
N GLU A 25 -27.59 -2.30 10.72
CA GLU A 25 -27.92 -1.36 11.81
C GLU A 25 -27.52 0.09 11.47
N GLY A 26 -26.38 0.31 10.81
CA GLY A 26 -25.95 1.63 10.36
C GLY A 26 -26.86 2.29 9.30
N GLY A 27 -27.63 1.52 8.53
CA GLY A 27 -28.60 2.03 7.56
C GLY A 27 -29.90 2.51 8.21
N ARG A 28 -30.28 1.89 9.34
CA ARG A 28 -31.45 2.27 10.15
C ARG A 28 -31.16 3.48 11.05
N ASP A 29 -29.93 3.59 11.55
CA ASP A 29 -29.49 4.68 12.43
C ASP A 29 -29.39 6.03 11.71
N ALA A 30 -29.02 6.04 10.42
CA ALA A 30 -28.96 7.25 9.60
C ALA A 30 -30.34 7.87 9.32
N ALA A 31 -31.40 7.06 9.29
CA ALA A 31 -32.78 7.52 9.11
C ALA A 31 -33.39 8.08 10.41
N LEU A 32 -32.98 7.56 11.57
CA LEU A 32 -33.46 7.98 12.89
C LEU A 32 -32.71 9.21 13.43
N SER A 33 -31.44 9.41 13.06
CA SER A 33 -30.64 10.56 13.48
C SER A 33 -31.18 11.92 13.00
N HIS A 34 -32.01 11.97 11.97
CA HIS A 34 -32.55 13.23 11.44
C HIS A 34 -33.77 13.75 12.24
N GLN A 35 -34.34 12.94 13.16
CA GLN A 35 -35.64 13.25 13.78
C GLN A 35 -35.63 13.50 15.29
N SER A 36 -34.51 13.30 16.01
CA SER A 36 -34.45 13.48 17.47
C SER A 36 -33.36 14.45 17.94
N LEU A 37 -33.40 15.69 17.46
CA LEU A 37 -32.77 16.80 18.19
C LEU A 37 -33.36 16.84 19.61
N ASN A 38 -32.47 16.80 20.62
CA ASN A 38 -32.48 17.58 21.87
C ASN A 38 -32.30 16.75 23.16
N MET A 39 -31.33 17.20 23.97
CA MET A 39 -30.87 16.76 25.30
C MET A 39 -29.67 15.77 25.37
N ASP A 40 -28.66 16.22 26.13
CA ASP A 40 -27.46 15.51 26.65
C ASP A 40 -26.14 15.45 25.87
N VAL A 41 -25.72 16.59 25.30
CA VAL A 41 -24.37 16.76 24.72
C VAL A 41 -23.27 17.05 25.77
N HIS A 42 -23.62 17.42 27.00
CA HIS A 42 -22.64 17.97 27.97
C HIS A 42 -21.88 16.91 28.80
N HIS A 43 -22.45 15.73 29.02
CA HIS A 43 -21.83 14.68 29.84
C HIS A 43 -20.87 13.76 29.06
N ILE A 44 -21.13 13.57 27.76
CA ILE A 44 -20.29 12.75 26.87
C ILE A 44 -18.97 13.47 26.55
N PHE A 45 -18.98 14.81 26.50
CA PHE A 45 -17.81 15.62 26.17
C PHE A 45 -16.74 15.63 27.29
N LEU A 46 -17.15 15.55 28.56
CA LEU A 46 -16.25 15.49 29.72
C LEU A 46 -15.56 14.12 29.88
N GLY A 47 -16.21 13.04 29.45
CA GLY A 47 -15.60 11.69 29.41
C GLY A 47 -14.57 11.54 28.30
N PHE A 48 -14.82 12.15 27.14
CA PHE A 48 -13.90 12.12 25.99
C PHE A 48 -12.57 12.85 26.25
N PHE A 49 -12.58 13.89 27.11
CA PHE A 49 -11.37 14.62 27.52
C PHE A 49 -10.46 13.80 28.46
N PHE A 50 -11.01 12.87 29.24
CA PHE A 50 -10.21 12.01 30.11
C PHE A 50 -9.54 10.84 29.37
N PHE A 51 -10.13 10.36 28.26
CA PHE A 51 -9.55 9.29 27.45
C PHE A 51 -8.41 9.74 26.52
N LEU A 52 -8.34 11.02 26.15
CA LEU A 52 -7.21 11.57 25.40
C LEU A 52 -5.98 11.85 26.27
N SER A 53 -6.12 11.83 27.60
CA SER A 53 -5.04 12.11 28.55
C SER A 53 -4.22 10.88 28.93
N LEU A 54 -4.59 9.68 28.47
CA LEU A 54 -3.91 8.43 28.81
C LEU A 54 -3.48 7.64 27.56
N GLN A 55 -2.64 8.26 26.74
CA GLN A 55 -1.75 7.53 25.84
C GLN A 55 -0.33 7.66 26.37
N ASP A 56 0.00 6.90 27.42
CA ASP A 56 1.39 6.57 27.70
C ASP A 56 1.77 5.41 26.78
N GLY A 57 2.25 5.77 25.59
CA GLY A 57 2.81 4.89 24.60
C GLY A 57 4.27 5.24 24.37
N ASN A 58 5.05 5.45 25.44
CA ASN A 58 6.48 5.64 25.30
C ASN A 58 7.16 4.26 25.10
N THR A 59 6.89 3.63 23.95
CA THR A 59 7.84 2.67 23.39
C THR A 59 8.96 3.50 22.81
N GLY A 60 10.11 3.52 23.49
CA GLY A 60 11.34 4.10 22.96
C GLY A 60 11.65 3.45 21.60
N LEU A 61 11.25 4.12 20.52
CA LEU A 61 11.64 3.77 19.17
C LEU A 61 12.71 4.77 18.76
N THR A 62 13.93 4.27 18.68
CA THR A 62 15.05 4.99 18.08
C THR A 62 14.60 5.55 16.74
N ASN A 63 14.65 6.88 16.57
CA ASN A 63 14.33 7.57 15.32
C ASN A 63 15.32 7.18 14.21
N ALA A 64 15.14 6.00 13.62
CA ALA A 64 15.63 5.70 12.29
C ALA A 64 14.63 6.28 11.29
N HIS A 65 15.05 7.27 10.51
CA HIS A 65 14.22 7.87 9.49
C HIS A 65 13.95 6.85 8.36
N ILE A 66 12.76 6.24 8.34
CA ILE A 66 12.35 5.32 7.29
C ILE A 66 11.78 6.12 6.11
N THR A 67 12.43 6.07 4.95
CA THR A 67 11.93 6.70 3.73
C THR A 67 10.69 5.98 3.22
N THR A 68 9.64 6.74 2.86
CA THR A 68 8.38 6.20 2.33
C THR A 68 8.19 6.62 0.88
N PHE A 69 7.86 5.65 0.02
CA PHE A 69 7.54 5.86 -1.39
C PHE A 69 6.06 5.54 -1.64
N THR A 70 5.33 6.50 -2.19
CA THR A 70 3.96 6.30 -2.66
C THR A 70 4.01 6.06 -4.16
N VAL A 71 3.43 4.95 -4.63
CA VAL A 71 3.47 4.54 -6.03
C VAL A 71 2.09 4.06 -6.45
N THR A 72 1.71 4.30 -7.69
CA THR A 72 0.40 3.89 -8.19
C THR A 72 0.40 2.39 -8.54
N GLU A 73 -0.72 1.71 -8.33
CA GLU A 73 -0.90 0.33 -8.77
C GLU A 73 -0.62 0.19 -10.28
N GLY A 74 0.12 -0.85 -10.65
CA GLY A 74 0.59 -1.13 -12.00
C GLY A 74 1.92 -0.46 -12.37
N GLU A 75 2.39 0.52 -11.60
CA GLU A 75 3.67 1.18 -11.85
C GLU A 75 4.88 0.39 -11.36
N ASN A 76 6.07 0.84 -11.76
CA ASN A 76 7.35 0.27 -11.34
C ASN A 76 8.03 1.21 -10.35
N ILE A 77 8.79 0.64 -9.41
CA ILE A 77 9.65 1.41 -8.51
C ILE A 77 11.11 0.98 -8.63
N ARG A 78 12.01 1.93 -8.47
CA ARG A 78 13.45 1.69 -8.29
C ARG A 78 13.94 2.48 -7.09
N VAL A 79 14.40 1.77 -6.07
CA VAL A 79 14.91 2.36 -4.82
C VAL A 79 16.42 2.23 -4.76
N ARG A 80 17.09 3.30 -4.33
CA ARG A 80 18.53 3.32 -4.06
C ARG A 80 18.76 3.06 -2.57
N CYS A 81 19.44 1.98 -2.27
CA CYS A 81 19.98 1.66 -0.95
C CYS A 81 21.48 2.01 -0.91
N SER A 82 21.88 2.81 0.08
CA SER A 82 23.24 3.32 0.22
C SER A 82 23.94 2.69 1.41
N PHE A 83 25.14 2.18 1.20
CA PHE A 83 25.95 1.53 2.23
C PHE A 83 27.35 2.16 2.29
N SER A 84 27.92 2.27 3.48
CA SER A 84 29.26 2.84 3.65
C SER A 84 30.38 1.96 3.10
N PHE A 85 30.13 0.66 2.90
CA PHE A 85 31.14 -0.32 2.50
C PHE A 85 30.56 -1.35 1.53
N SER A 86 31.43 -1.96 0.73
CA SER A 86 31.07 -3.03 -0.19
C SER A 86 30.74 -4.34 0.52
N GLY A 87 30.03 -5.22 -0.19
CA GLY A 87 29.58 -6.50 0.34
C GLY A 87 29.40 -7.55 -0.74
N LYS A 88 29.41 -8.82 -0.34
CA LYS A 88 29.47 -9.94 -1.28
C LYS A 88 28.09 -10.39 -1.73
N ARG A 89 27.18 -10.58 -0.78
CA ARG A 89 25.83 -11.08 -1.02
C ARG A 89 24.83 -9.96 -0.75
N LYS A 90 23.91 -9.79 -1.69
CA LYS A 90 22.90 -8.73 -1.71
C LYS A 90 21.54 -9.40 -1.64
N LEU A 91 20.69 -8.95 -0.73
CA LEU A 91 19.33 -9.42 -0.58
C LEU A 91 18.36 -8.26 -0.66
N PHE A 92 17.20 -8.51 -1.25
CA PHE A 92 16.06 -7.63 -1.21
C PHE A 92 14.87 -8.37 -0.61
N CYS A 93 14.32 -7.84 0.49
CA CYS A 93 13.36 -8.52 1.34
C CYS A 93 12.12 -7.66 1.59
N LYS A 94 10.98 -8.31 1.83
CA LYS A 94 9.77 -7.66 2.37
C LYS A 94 9.74 -7.86 3.89
N GLY A 95 10.00 -6.80 4.64
CA GLY A 95 10.21 -6.86 6.09
C GLY A 95 11.63 -7.28 6.46
N ASP A 96 11.74 -8.22 7.38
CA ASP A 96 13.01 -8.84 7.78
C ASP A 96 13.52 -9.82 6.71
N CYS A 97 14.84 -10.03 6.64
CA CYS A 97 15.46 -10.92 5.65
C CYS A 97 15.56 -12.37 6.15
N THR A 98 14.46 -12.93 6.65
CA THR A 98 14.34 -14.37 6.94
C THR A 98 13.92 -15.14 5.68
N THR A 99 14.13 -16.46 5.64
CA THR A 99 13.98 -17.30 4.43
C THR A 99 12.66 -17.12 3.68
N GLY A 100 11.56 -16.82 4.38
CA GLY A 100 10.24 -16.61 3.75
C GLY A 100 10.01 -15.22 3.15
N ASN A 101 10.86 -14.25 3.49
CA ASN A 101 10.67 -12.84 3.17
C ASN A 101 11.68 -12.32 2.13
N ILE A 102 12.64 -13.16 1.70
CA ILE A 102 13.60 -12.84 0.65
C ILE A 102 12.90 -12.89 -0.71
N LEU A 103 12.84 -11.74 -1.38
CA LEU A 103 12.24 -11.60 -2.71
C LEU A 103 13.25 -11.97 -3.81
N ILE A 104 14.51 -11.61 -3.60
CA ILE A 104 15.64 -11.94 -4.47
C ILE A 104 16.95 -11.83 -3.70
N GLU A 105 17.89 -12.73 -3.98
CA GLU A 105 19.26 -12.67 -3.49
C GLU A 105 20.26 -12.93 -4.62
N THR A 106 21.47 -12.37 -4.50
CA THR A 106 22.54 -12.58 -5.47
C THR A 106 23.92 -12.27 -4.90
N THR A 107 24.96 -12.91 -5.45
CA THR A 107 26.36 -12.52 -5.25
C THR A 107 26.91 -11.70 -6.42
N ASN A 108 26.21 -11.69 -7.55
CA ASN A 108 26.60 -10.97 -8.76
C ASN A 108 26.15 -9.51 -8.70
N ASP A 109 26.68 -8.70 -9.61
CA ASP A 109 26.33 -7.28 -9.66
C ASP A 109 24.91 -7.03 -10.16
N ARG A 110 24.33 -7.98 -10.90
CA ARG A 110 22.95 -7.88 -11.39
C ARG A 110 22.25 -9.21 -11.21
N ALA A 111 20.97 -9.14 -10.86
CA ALA A 111 20.09 -10.30 -10.83
C ALA A 111 18.63 -9.86 -11.02
N GLN A 112 17.83 -10.77 -11.56
CA GLN A 112 16.39 -10.60 -11.71
C GLN A 112 15.69 -11.92 -11.38
N SER A 113 14.58 -11.83 -10.65
CA SER A 113 13.70 -12.94 -10.31
C SER A 113 12.26 -12.46 -10.40
N GLY A 114 11.54 -12.91 -11.43
CA GLY A 114 10.18 -12.45 -11.71
C GLY A 114 10.11 -10.92 -11.82
N ARG A 115 9.31 -10.31 -10.94
CA ARG A 115 9.09 -8.85 -10.89
C ARG A 115 10.17 -8.08 -10.13
N TYR A 116 11.11 -8.76 -9.47
CA TYR A 116 12.12 -8.17 -8.60
C TYR A 116 13.50 -8.16 -9.26
N SER A 117 14.29 -7.11 -9.03
CA SER A 117 15.69 -7.06 -9.51
C SER A 117 16.63 -6.33 -8.58
N ILE A 118 17.91 -6.68 -8.64
CA ILE A 118 19.02 -6.02 -7.95
C ILE A 118 20.04 -5.56 -8.99
N GLU A 119 20.52 -4.32 -8.85
CA GLU A 119 21.73 -3.82 -9.52
C GLU A 119 22.68 -3.20 -8.48
N TYR A 120 23.85 -3.81 -8.33
CA TYR A 120 24.96 -3.36 -7.51
C TYR A 120 25.88 -2.46 -8.34
N LYS A 121 26.25 -1.31 -7.79
CA LYS A 121 27.30 -0.46 -8.34
C LYS A 121 28.31 -0.17 -7.26
N GLU A 122 29.50 -0.73 -7.43
CA GLU A 122 30.67 -0.32 -6.66
C GLU A 122 31.28 0.91 -7.36
N GLU A 123 31.24 2.05 -6.66
CA GLU A 123 31.92 3.26 -7.12
C GLU A 123 33.43 3.07 -6.82
N SER A 124 34.29 3.42 -7.78
CA SER A 124 35.70 3.01 -7.84
C SER A 124 36.62 3.55 -6.74
N PHE A 125 36.12 4.37 -5.81
CA PHE A 125 36.91 5.01 -4.77
C PHE A 125 36.52 4.51 -3.38
N GLN A 126 37.52 4.26 -2.53
CA GLN A 126 37.35 3.75 -1.16
C GLN A 126 36.51 4.67 -0.24
N SER A 127 36.21 5.89 -0.69
CA SER A 127 35.44 6.89 0.05
C SER A 127 34.02 7.12 -0.50
N THR A 128 33.61 6.44 -1.57
CA THR A 128 32.27 6.58 -2.15
C THR A 128 31.31 5.51 -1.60
N PRO A 129 30.05 5.87 -1.31
CA PRO A 129 29.08 4.92 -0.81
C PRO A 129 28.81 3.84 -1.87
N THR A 130 28.72 2.60 -1.39
CA THR A 130 28.26 1.46 -2.18
C THR A 130 26.76 1.58 -2.46
N LEU A 131 26.35 1.45 -3.71
CA LEU A 131 24.96 1.60 -4.12
C LEU A 131 24.35 0.28 -4.55
N VAL A 132 23.24 -0.09 -3.91
CA VAL A 132 22.37 -1.19 -4.33
C VAL A 132 21.06 -0.61 -4.83
N TYR A 133 20.71 -0.86 -6.07
CA TYR A 133 19.41 -0.53 -6.63
C TYR A 133 18.52 -1.75 -6.59
N VAL A 134 17.34 -1.60 -5.99
CA VAL A 134 16.31 -2.64 -5.99
C VAL A 134 15.10 -2.15 -6.76
N SER A 135 14.44 -3.04 -7.50
CA SER A 135 13.23 -2.69 -8.24
C SER A 135 12.13 -3.71 -8.06
N ILE A 136 10.90 -3.21 -8.11
CA ILE A 136 9.67 -4.00 -8.22
C ILE A 136 8.92 -3.48 -9.43
N THR A 137 8.51 -4.37 -10.32
CA THR A 137 7.69 -4.04 -11.49
C THR A 137 6.23 -4.35 -11.25
N GLN A 138 5.32 -3.60 -11.89
CA GLN A 138 3.87 -3.83 -11.85
C GLN A 138 3.33 -3.97 -10.42
N LEU A 139 3.59 -2.98 -9.56
CA LEU A 139 3.17 -3.01 -8.15
C LEU A 139 1.67 -3.27 -8.03
N ASN A 140 1.27 -4.09 -7.06
CA ASN A 140 -0.13 -4.31 -6.71
C ASN A 140 -0.43 -3.75 -5.31
N MET A 141 -1.70 -3.59 -4.95
CA MET A 141 -2.08 -3.07 -3.62
C MET A 141 -1.44 -3.86 -2.45
N SER A 142 -1.30 -5.18 -2.59
CA SER A 142 -0.70 -6.06 -1.59
C SER A 142 0.83 -5.91 -1.44
N ASP A 143 1.49 -5.25 -2.40
CA ASP A 143 2.92 -4.94 -2.34
C ASP A 143 3.22 -3.81 -1.33
N SER A 144 2.21 -3.12 -0.80
CA SER A 144 2.39 -2.17 0.30
C SER A 144 3.06 -2.85 1.51
N GLY A 145 4.05 -2.19 2.10
CA GLY A 145 4.77 -2.75 3.25
C GLY A 145 6.14 -2.14 3.50
N LEU A 146 6.80 -2.64 4.53
CA LEU A 146 8.20 -2.36 4.83
C LEU A 146 9.09 -3.28 3.98
N TYR A 147 10.18 -2.73 3.47
CA TYR A 147 11.16 -3.43 2.67
C TYR A 147 12.55 -3.16 3.20
N ARG A 148 13.46 -4.12 2.96
CA ARG A 148 14.84 -4.04 3.42
C ARG A 148 15.80 -4.49 2.32
N CYS A 149 16.79 -3.66 2.05
CA CYS A 149 18.02 -4.06 1.38
C CYS A 149 18.98 -4.60 2.44
N ASN A 150 19.50 -5.82 2.26
CA ASN A 150 20.54 -6.37 3.12
C ASN A 150 21.82 -6.60 2.30
N LEU A 151 22.95 -6.24 2.89
CA LEU A 151 24.25 -6.43 2.29
C LEU A 151 25.14 -7.18 3.27
N ASP A 152 25.43 -8.45 2.94
CA ASP A 152 26.26 -9.31 3.77
C ASP A 152 27.73 -8.96 3.55
N ARG A 153 28.43 -8.69 4.65
CA ARG A 153 29.84 -8.29 4.64
C ARG A 153 30.70 -9.41 5.21
N LYS A 154 31.86 -9.65 4.59
CA LYS A 154 32.72 -10.79 4.97
C LYS A 154 33.38 -10.61 6.35
N TRP A 155 33.72 -9.36 6.72
CA TRP A 155 34.55 -9.03 7.89
C TRP A 155 33.91 -7.99 8.83
N LEU A 156 32.70 -7.53 8.50
CA LEU A 156 31.95 -6.52 9.25
C LEU A 156 30.54 -7.06 9.48
N PRO A 157 29.80 -6.54 10.49
CA PRO A 157 28.38 -6.86 10.66
C PRO A 157 27.60 -6.60 9.37
N ASP A 158 26.50 -7.29 9.12
CA ASP A 158 25.70 -6.98 7.94
C ASP A 158 25.14 -5.56 8.03
N SER A 159 24.97 -4.93 6.88
CA SER A 159 24.36 -3.60 6.80
C SER A 159 23.02 -3.68 6.11
N ASN A 160 22.04 -2.99 6.66
CA ASN A 160 20.69 -2.94 6.13
C ASN A 160 20.22 -1.50 5.90
N SER A 161 19.30 -1.35 4.94
CA SER A 161 18.63 -0.09 4.64
C SER A 161 17.15 -0.39 4.44
N GLU A 162 16.30 0.34 5.17
CA GLU A 162 14.86 0.12 5.19
C GLU A 162 14.10 1.25 4.52
N PHE A 163 13.01 0.89 3.86
CA PHE A 163 12.09 1.84 3.28
C PHE A 163 10.69 1.24 3.22
N LYS A 164 9.68 2.11 3.16
CA LYS A 164 8.28 1.72 3.06
C LYS A 164 7.76 2.00 1.67
N ILE A 165 7.01 1.07 1.09
CA ILE A 165 6.23 1.29 -0.12
C ILE A 165 4.75 1.36 0.28
N ILE A 166 4.05 2.38 -0.22
CA ILE A 166 2.60 2.50 -0.15
C ILE A 166 2.09 2.49 -1.59
N VAL A 167 1.30 1.48 -1.93
CA VAL A 167 0.66 1.39 -3.25
C VAL A 167 -0.73 2.00 -3.16
N THR A 168 -1.04 2.93 -4.07
CA THR A 168 -2.36 3.57 -4.17
C THR A 168 -3.07 3.14 -5.44
N GLU A 169 -4.40 3.10 -5.40
CA GLU A 169 -5.21 2.77 -6.58
C GLU A 169 -4.90 3.72 -7.74
N GLY A 170 -4.76 3.17 -8.94
CA GLY A 170 -4.60 3.96 -10.15
C GLY A 170 -5.89 4.65 -10.57
N GLU A 171 -5.75 5.83 -11.19
CA GLU A 171 -6.86 6.59 -11.75
C GLU A 171 -7.69 5.79 -12.78
N PHE A 172 -7.21 4.64 -13.26
CA PHE A 172 -7.93 3.79 -14.21
C PHE A 172 -9.34 3.41 -13.70
N LEU A 173 -9.50 3.05 -12.42
CA LEU A 173 -10.82 2.77 -11.85
C LEU A 173 -11.70 4.02 -11.84
N LEU A 174 -11.14 5.19 -11.49
CA LEU A 174 -11.85 6.47 -11.56
C LEU A 174 -12.26 6.83 -13.00
N THR A 175 -11.41 6.59 -13.99
CA THR A 175 -11.72 6.83 -15.41
C THR A 175 -12.80 5.87 -15.92
N VAL A 176 -12.72 4.59 -15.57
CA VAL A 176 -13.72 3.58 -15.94
C VAL A 176 -15.05 3.85 -15.24
N MET A 177 -15.06 4.18 -13.95
CA MET A 177 -16.27 4.57 -13.22
C MET A 177 -16.88 5.85 -13.79
N LYS A 178 -16.06 6.87 -14.12
CA LYS A 178 -16.53 8.08 -14.82
C LYS A 178 -17.12 7.77 -16.19
N MET A 179 -16.47 6.91 -16.99
CA MET A 179 -17.01 6.47 -18.27
C MET A 179 -18.34 5.72 -18.10
N ILE A 180 -18.42 4.79 -17.16
CA ILE A 180 -19.64 4.03 -16.87
C ILE A 180 -20.76 4.97 -16.43
N LEU A 181 -20.49 5.92 -15.52
CA LEU A 181 -21.48 6.92 -15.08
C LEU A 181 -21.96 7.78 -16.26
N HIS A 182 -21.03 8.24 -17.11
CA HIS A 182 -21.37 9.04 -18.29
C HIS A 182 -22.24 8.23 -19.28
N VAL A 183 -21.91 6.96 -19.52
CA VAL A 183 -22.72 6.06 -20.36
C VAL A 183 -24.08 5.81 -19.73
N CYS A 184 -24.15 5.55 -18.42
CA CYS A 184 -25.42 5.36 -17.70
C CYS A 184 -26.33 6.59 -17.79
N ASP A 185 -25.78 7.79 -17.68
CA ASP A 185 -26.54 9.03 -17.82
C ASP A 185 -26.98 9.30 -19.27
N CYS A 186 -26.14 8.91 -20.24
CA CYS A 186 -26.48 8.94 -21.66
C CYS A 186 -27.66 7.98 -21.97
N VAL A 187 -27.57 6.73 -21.51
CA VAL A 187 -28.62 5.72 -21.68
C VAL A 187 -29.92 6.18 -21.01
N ARG A 188 -29.86 6.73 -19.79
CA ARG A 188 -31.04 7.28 -19.11
C ARG A 188 -31.75 8.37 -19.92
N LYS A 189 -31.00 9.28 -20.55
CA LYS A 189 -31.58 10.31 -21.43
C LYS A 189 -32.22 9.73 -22.69
N LEU A 190 -31.63 8.68 -23.27
CA LEU A 190 -32.15 7.99 -24.45
C LEU A 190 -33.42 7.17 -24.17
N THR A 191 -33.60 6.66 -22.95
CA THR A 191 -34.79 5.90 -22.55
C THR A 191 -35.98 6.75 -22.11
N VAL A 192 -35.81 8.07 -21.97
CA VAL A 192 -36.88 9.02 -21.56
C VAL A 192 -37.42 9.81 -22.76
N LEU A 193 -36.88 9.58 -23.96
CA LEU A 193 -37.43 9.99 -25.26
C LEU A 193 -38.23 8.86 -25.89
#